data_AF-A0A962BCE9-F1
#
_entry.id   AF-A0A962BCE9-F1
#
_cell.length_a   1.000
_cell.length_b   1.000
_cell.length_c   1.000
_cell.angle_alpha   90.00
_cell.angle_beta   90.00
_cell.angle_gamma   90.00
#
_symmetry.space_group_name_H-M   'P 1'
#
loop_
_entity.id
_entity.type
_entity.pdbx_description
1 polymer ?
#
loop_
_entity_poly.entity_id
_entity_poly.type
_entity_poly.pdbx_seq_one_letter_code
_entity_poly.pdbx_strand_id
1 'polypeptide(L)'
;MNSNVILILFLLLAPAFAALGHDVYRIYEYDQDKVLAGVLEIPWNKFEFSDLGWLWVHYHPESYDWAQASMNPAFWDHAILPLLEQPAVLAGLIPALLFVVWLLIVKIFRALHVPGARKSRFAAPDFRPSKGAMKYKRR
;
A
#
# COMPACT_ATOMS: atom_id res chain seq x y z
N MET A 1 1.14 -1.82 15.22
CA MET A 1 0.71 -1.09 14.02
C MET A 1 -0.81 -1.22 13.94
N ASN A 2 -1.56 -0.14 13.70
CA ASN A 2 -3.03 -0.21 13.72
C ASN A 2 -3.53 -1.14 12.60
N SER A 3 -4.58 -1.93 12.84
CA SER A 3 -5.14 -2.87 11.85
C SER A 3 -5.49 -2.20 10.52
N ASN A 4 -5.95 -0.94 10.55
CA ASN A 4 -6.25 -0.16 9.35
C ASN A 4 -5.01 0.13 8.49
N VAL A 5 -3.84 0.34 9.12
CA VAL A 5 -2.59 0.58 8.39
C VAL A 5 -2.12 -0.68 7.67
N ILE A 6 -2.28 -1.83 8.32
CA ILE A 6 -1.97 -3.14 7.72
C ILE A 6 -2.90 -3.39 6.52
N LEU A 7 -4.19 -3.10 6.66
CA LEU A 7 -5.16 -3.23 5.57
C LEU A 7 -4.80 -2.34 4.37
N ILE A 8 -4.44 -1.07 4.60
CA ILE A 8 -4.04 -0.16 3.53
C ILE A 8 -2.77 -0.67 2.82
N LEU A 9 -1.76 -1.12 3.58
CA LEU A 9 -0.55 -1.71 2.99
C LEU A 9 -0.86 -2.96 2.16
N PHE A 10 -1.76 -3.81 2.65
CA PHE A 10 -2.19 -5.00 1.93
C PHE A 10 -2.87 -4.64 0.61
N LEU A 11 -3.79 -3.66 0.63
CA LEU A 11 -4.46 -3.18 -0.58
C LEU A 11 -3.50 -2.54 -1.58
N LEU A 12 -2.50 -1.79 -1.10
CA LEU A 12 -1.47 -1.18 -1.97
C LEU A 12 -0.53 -2.22 -2.59
N LEU A 13 -0.23 -3.30 -1.88
CA LEU A 13 0.64 -4.37 -2.38
C LEU A 13 -0.10 -5.41 -3.23
N ALA A 14 -1.42 -5.48 -3.16
CA ALA A 14 -2.21 -6.47 -3.90
C ALA A 14 -1.94 -6.45 -5.42
N PRO A 15 -1.87 -5.29 -6.11
CA PRO A 15 -1.52 -5.25 -7.53
C PRO A 15 -0.11 -5.78 -7.81
N ALA A 16 0.87 -5.50 -6.94
CA ALA A 16 2.23 -5.99 -7.09
C ALA A 16 2.29 -7.52 -6.92
N PHE A 17 1.55 -8.07 -5.96
CA PHE A 17 1.46 -9.52 -5.79
C PHE A 17 0.73 -10.21 -6.96
N ALA A 18 -0.30 -9.57 -7.51
CA ALA A 18 -1.00 -10.08 -8.68
C ALA A 18 -0.06 -10.14 -9.90
N ALA A 19 0.68 -9.06 -10.16
CA ALA A 19 1.67 -9.00 -11.24
C ALA A 19 2.80 -10.04 -11.03
N LEU A 20 3.33 -10.17 -9.81
CA LEU A 20 4.37 -11.14 -9.51
C LEU A 20 3.87 -12.58 -9.65
N GLY A 21 2.65 -12.86 -9.18
CA GLY A 21 2.01 -14.18 -9.34
C GLY A 21 1.80 -14.54 -10.81
N HIS A 22 1.42 -13.56 -11.64
CA HIS A 22 1.32 -13.72 -13.07
C HIS A 22 2.67 -14.09 -13.73
N ASP A 23 3.73 -13.35 -13.40
CA ASP A 23 5.05 -13.60 -13.98
C ASP A 23 5.59 -14.99 -13.60
N VAL A 24 5.37 -15.42 -12.36
CA VAL A 24 5.68 -16.79 -11.91
C VAL A 24 4.87 -17.82 -12.69
N TYR A 25 3.57 -17.57 -12.91
CA TYR A 25 2.71 -18.46 -13.69
C TYR A 25 3.22 -18.62 -15.13
N ARG A 26 3.60 -17.53 -15.81
CA ARG A 26 4.18 -17.63 -17.16
C ARG A 26 5.45 -18.46 -17.19
N ILE A 27 6.34 -18.29 -16.21
CA ILE A 27 7.58 -19.08 -16.14
C ILE A 27 7.27 -20.56 -15.97
N TYR A 28 6.28 -20.90 -15.14
CA TYR A 28 5.82 -22.28 -14.98
C TYR A 28 5.31 -22.87 -16.30
N GLU A 29 4.55 -22.10 -17.07
CA GLU A 29 4.00 -22.53 -18.36
C GLU A 29 5.08 -22.73 -19.42
N TYR A 30 6.11 -21.88 -19.48
CA TYR A 30 7.18 -21.97 -20.49
C TYR A 30 8.24 -23.04 -20.20
N ASP A 31 8.51 -23.36 -18.94
CA ASP A 31 9.55 -24.34 -18.55
C ASP A 31 8.93 -25.55 -17.81
N GLN A 32 7.68 -25.92 -18.15
CA GLN A 32 6.91 -26.98 -17.50
C GLN A 32 7.67 -28.31 -17.40
N ASP A 33 8.40 -28.68 -18.45
CA ASP A 33 9.22 -29.89 -18.52
C ASP A 33 10.37 -29.90 -17.49
N LYS A 34 10.95 -28.73 -17.20
CA LYS A 34 12.03 -28.59 -16.20
C LYS A 34 11.48 -28.52 -14.79
N VAL A 35 10.29 -27.93 -14.61
CA VAL A 35 9.58 -27.93 -13.34
C VAL A 35 9.24 -29.36 -12.91
N LEU A 36 8.71 -30.17 -13.84
CA LEU A 36 8.39 -31.58 -13.63
C LEU A 36 9.61 -32.44 -13.30
N ALA A 37 10.79 -32.08 -13.81
CA ALA A 37 12.05 -32.74 -13.49
C ALA A 37 12.61 -32.40 -12.09
N GLY A 38 11.93 -31.55 -11.31
CA GLY A 38 12.38 -31.13 -9.98
C GLY A 38 13.57 -30.17 -9.98
N VAL A 39 13.98 -29.71 -11.16
CA VAL A 39 15.09 -28.76 -11.36
C VAL A 39 14.49 -27.40 -11.67
N LEU A 40 13.77 -26.84 -10.70
CA LEU A 40 13.23 -25.49 -10.84
C LEU A 40 14.37 -24.47 -10.62
N GLU A 41 15.27 -24.36 -11.58
CA GLU A 41 16.13 -23.19 -11.69
C GLU A 41 15.30 -22.08 -12.31
N ILE A 42 14.77 -21.18 -11.49
CA ILE A 42 14.11 -19.96 -11.97
C ILE A 42 15.20 -19.12 -12.64
N PRO A 43 15.18 -18.99 -13.98
CA PRO A 43 16.18 -18.21 -14.66
C PRO A 43 15.82 -16.74 -14.44
N TRP A 44 16.46 -16.09 -13.47
CA TRP A 44 16.22 -14.68 -13.11
C TRP A 44 16.37 -13.74 -14.32
N ASN A 45 17.14 -14.16 -15.33
CA ASN A 45 17.31 -13.46 -16.60
C ASN A 45 16.10 -13.58 -17.56
N LYS A 46 15.10 -14.43 -17.28
CA LYS A 46 13.83 -14.49 -18.02
C LYS A 46 12.67 -13.82 -17.28
N PHE A 47 12.93 -13.22 -16.12
CA PHE A 47 11.91 -12.46 -15.40
C PHE A 47 11.76 -11.10 -16.10
N GLU A 48 10.96 -11.08 -17.17
CA GLU A 48 10.75 -9.86 -17.97
C GLU A 48 9.83 -8.86 -17.26
N PHE A 49 9.11 -9.29 -16.21
CA PHE A 49 8.03 -8.56 -15.54
C PHE A 49 6.96 -8.06 -16.51
N SER A 50 5.75 -8.57 -16.39
CA SER A 50 4.69 -8.16 -17.31
C SER A 50 4.38 -6.67 -17.17
N ASP A 51 4.45 -5.93 -18.27
CA ASP A 51 4.09 -4.52 -18.33
C ASP A 51 2.58 -4.33 -18.19
N LEU A 52 2.17 -3.18 -17.66
CA LEU A 52 0.75 -2.84 -17.46
C LEU A 52 -0.07 -2.93 -18.75
N GLY A 53 0.52 -2.48 -19.87
CA GLY A 53 -0.09 -2.54 -21.19
C GLY A 53 -0.34 -3.96 -21.64
N TRP A 54 0.65 -4.85 -21.46
CA TRP A 54 0.49 -6.26 -21.79
C TRP A 54 -0.63 -6.89 -20.95
N LEU A 55 -0.68 -6.63 -19.65
CA LEU A 55 -1.74 -7.13 -18.77
C LEU A 55 -3.13 -6.64 -19.20
N TRP A 56 -3.26 -5.37 -19.57
CA TRP A 56 -4.54 -4.81 -20.01
C TRP A 56 -4.98 -5.43 -21.34
N VAL A 57 -4.11 -5.47 -22.34
CA VAL A 57 -4.41 -6.06 -23.65
C VAL A 57 -4.75 -7.55 -23.52
N HIS A 58 -4.05 -8.27 -22.65
CA HIS A 58 -4.25 -9.72 -22.49
C HIS A 58 -5.55 -10.07 -21.77
N TYR A 59 -5.87 -9.39 -20.67
CA TYR A 59 -7.03 -9.73 -19.84
C TYR A 59 -8.30 -8.97 -20.21
N HIS A 60 -8.18 -7.82 -20.86
CA HIS A 60 -9.34 -6.97 -21.18
C HIS A 60 -9.18 -6.22 -22.52
N PRO A 61 -8.97 -6.94 -23.64
CA PRO A 61 -8.67 -6.34 -24.95
C PRO A 61 -9.76 -5.35 -25.40
N GLU A 62 -11.04 -5.69 -25.22
CA GLU A 62 -12.15 -4.79 -25.58
C GLU A 62 -12.11 -3.44 -24.86
N SER A 63 -11.66 -3.44 -23.59
CA SER A 63 -11.53 -2.20 -22.82
C SER A 63 -10.32 -1.40 -23.26
N TYR A 64 -9.23 -2.06 -23.67
CA TYR A 64 -8.05 -1.40 -24.21
C TYR A 64 -8.41 -0.72 -25.53
N ASP A 65 -9.02 -1.45 -26.46
CA ASP A 65 -9.41 -0.95 -27.78
C ASP A 65 -10.40 0.21 -27.67
N TRP A 66 -11.40 0.08 -26.79
CA TRP A 66 -12.34 1.16 -26.52
C TRP A 66 -11.65 2.41 -25.97
N ALA A 67 -10.73 2.25 -25.01
CA ALA A 67 -10.00 3.37 -24.41
C ALA A 67 -9.09 4.06 -25.43
N GLN A 68 -8.35 3.29 -26.23
CA GLN A 68 -7.49 3.80 -27.30
C GLN A 68 -8.31 4.56 -28.35
N ALA A 69 -9.45 4.00 -28.79
CA ALA A 69 -10.31 4.64 -29.78
C ALA A 69 -11.03 5.90 -29.26
N SER A 70 -11.25 5.98 -27.95
CA SER A 70 -11.96 7.10 -27.32
C SER A 70 -11.04 8.29 -26.98
N MET A 71 -9.72 8.11 -27.03
CA MET A 71 -8.75 9.15 -26.68
C MET A 71 -8.10 9.77 -27.92
N ASN A 72 -7.59 11.00 -27.76
CA ASN A 72 -6.78 11.62 -28.80
C ASN A 72 -5.49 10.79 -29.02
N PRO A 73 -5.14 10.41 -30.26
CA PRO A 73 -3.97 9.56 -30.53
C PRO A 73 -2.65 10.14 -29.98
N ALA A 74 -2.43 11.45 -30.16
CA ALA A 74 -1.22 12.09 -29.66
C ALA A 74 -1.15 12.07 -28.12
N PHE A 75 -2.29 12.19 -27.43
CA PHE A 75 -2.33 12.05 -25.98
C PHE A 75 -2.07 10.60 -25.55
N TRP A 76 -2.66 9.63 -26.25
CA TRP A 76 -2.44 8.21 -25.98
C TRP A 76 -0.95 7.86 -26.10
N ASP A 77 -0.32 8.23 -27.20
CA ASP A 77 1.07 7.90 -27.50
C ASP A 77 2.06 8.60 -26.53
N HIS A 78 1.79 9.84 -26.13
CA HIS A 78 2.73 10.59 -25.28
C HIS A 78 2.50 10.44 -23.77
N ALA A 79 1.27 10.14 -23.34
CA ALA A 79 0.94 10.08 -21.92
C ALA A 79 0.57 8.68 -21.44
N ILE A 80 -0.23 7.94 -22.22
CA ILE A 80 -0.75 6.64 -21.80
C ILE A 80 0.24 5.53 -22.11
N LEU A 81 0.77 5.48 -23.32
CA LEU A 81 1.70 4.44 -23.75
C LEU A 81 2.92 4.32 -22.81
N PRO A 82 3.61 5.41 -22.41
CA PRO A 82 4.75 5.32 -21.51
C PRO A 82 4.38 4.86 -20.10
N LEU A 83 3.13 5.05 -19.68
CA LEU A 83 2.63 4.52 -18.42
C LEU A 83 2.35 3.01 -18.53
N LEU A 84 1.85 2.57 -19.68
CA LEU A 84 1.55 1.17 -19.95
C LEU A 84 2.81 0.32 -20.15
N GLU A 85 3.90 0.91 -20.62
CA GLU A 85 5.22 0.26 -20.71
C GLU A 85 5.93 0.08 -19.36
N GLN A 86 5.32 0.54 -18.25
CA GLN A 86 5.92 0.33 -16.93
C GLN A 86 5.66 -1.10 -16.43
N PRO A 87 6.67 -1.74 -15.79
CA PRO A 87 6.48 -3.02 -15.14
C PRO A 87 5.37 -2.95 -14.09
N ALA A 88 4.38 -3.83 -14.17
CA ALA A 88 3.20 -3.78 -13.29
C ALA A 88 3.57 -3.95 -11.81
N VAL A 89 4.64 -4.71 -11.53
CA VAL A 89 5.19 -4.84 -10.17
C VAL A 89 5.63 -3.49 -9.61
N LEU A 90 6.27 -2.63 -10.43
CA LEU A 90 6.70 -1.30 -9.99
C LEU A 90 5.49 -0.39 -9.72
N ALA A 91 4.46 -0.47 -10.56
CA ALA A 91 3.24 0.31 -10.41
C ALA A 91 2.53 0.05 -9.07
N GLY A 92 2.56 -1.19 -8.56
CA GLY A 92 2.04 -1.53 -7.23
C GLY A 92 3.03 -1.26 -6.09
N LEU A 93 4.32 -1.52 -6.30
CA LEU A 93 5.35 -1.43 -5.26
C LEU A 93 5.67 0.02 -4.88
N ILE A 94 5.77 0.94 -5.84
CA ILE A 94 6.15 2.33 -5.60
C ILE A 94 5.17 3.03 -4.65
N PRO A 95 3.83 2.99 -4.88
CA PRO A 95 2.87 3.58 -3.95
C PRO A 95 2.95 2.99 -2.54
N ALA A 96 3.15 1.68 -2.42
CA ALA A 96 3.32 1.01 -1.13
C ALA A 96 4.57 1.52 -0.39
N LEU A 97 5.71 1.64 -1.09
CA LEU A 97 6.95 2.17 -0.53
C LEU A 97 6.79 3.63 -0.10
N LEU A 98 6.18 4.48 -0.93
CA LEU A 98 5.92 5.88 -0.59
C LEU A 98 5.04 6.00 0.66
N PHE A 99 4.03 5.13 0.81
CA PHE A 99 3.19 5.10 2.00
C PHE A 99 3.98 4.68 3.26
N VAL A 100 4.86 3.68 3.15
CA VAL A 100 5.75 3.31 4.26
C VAL A 100 6.67 4.45 4.66
N VAL A 101 7.30 5.11 3.68
CA VAL A 101 8.17 6.29 3.91
C VAL A 101 7.38 7.40 4.60
N TRP A 102 6.17 7.68 4.14
CA TRP A 102 5.28 8.65 4.79
C TRP A 102 4.99 8.32 6.26
N LEU A 103 4.69 7.05 6.57
CA LEU A 103 4.47 6.61 7.95
C LEU A 103 5.72 6.80 8.82
N LEU A 104 6.91 6.53 8.27
CA LEU A 104 8.18 6.74 8.96
C LEU A 104 8.40 8.23 9.25
N ILE A 105 8.14 9.10 8.26
CA ILE A 105 8.20 10.55 8.42
C ILE A 105 7.27 10.99 9.57
N VAL A 106 5.99 10.61 9.53
CA VAL A 106 5.03 10.97 10.59
C VAL A 106 5.48 10.46 11.97
N LYS A 107 6.05 9.26 12.04
CA LYS A 107 6.57 8.69 13.30
C LYS A 107 7.76 9.47 13.84
N ILE A 108 8.70 9.86 12.97
CA ILE A 108 9.86 10.69 13.32
C ILE A 108 9.41 12.06 13.82
N PHE A 109 8.52 12.75 13.09
CA PHE A 109 8.01 14.05 13.50
C PHE A 109 7.28 13.99 14.84
N ARG A 110 6.47 12.95 15.09
CA ARG A 110 5.82 12.74 16.41
C ARG A 110 6.83 12.51 17.53
N ALA A 111 7.91 11.78 17.29
CA ALA A 111 8.96 11.56 18.27
C ALA A 111 9.73 12.87 18.57
N LEU A 112 9.99 13.67 17.54
CA LEU A 112 10.71 14.95 17.66
C LEU A 112 9.85 16.09 18.25
N HIS A 113 8.53 16.10 18.03
CA HIS A 113 7.63 17.13 18.57
C HIS A 113 7.17 16.91 20.02
N VAL A 114 7.62 15.85 20.71
CA VAL A 114 7.31 15.64 22.12
C VAL A 114 8.55 15.80 23.03
N PRO A 115 9.03 17.04 23.19
CA PRO A 115 9.68 17.46 24.43
C PRO A 115 8.86 18.62 25.03
N GLY A 116 7.90 18.32 25.93
CA GLY A 116 7.31 19.38 26.76
C GLY A 116 5.85 19.27 27.18
N ALA A 117 5.03 18.41 26.57
CA ALA A 117 3.69 18.13 27.10
C ALA A 117 3.76 17.16 28.28
N ARG A 118 4.63 17.48 29.26
CA ARG A 118 4.47 17.09 30.65
C ARG A 118 3.07 17.58 30.99
N LYS A 119 2.08 16.68 30.95
CA LYS A 119 0.85 16.84 31.69
C LYS A 119 1.32 17.12 33.12
N SER A 120 1.44 18.40 33.48
CA SER A 120 1.34 18.80 34.85
C SER A 120 -0.02 18.25 35.24
N ARG A 121 0.02 17.11 35.95
CA ARG A 121 -0.94 16.87 37.00
C ARG A 121 -0.87 18.15 37.84
N PHE A 122 -1.66 19.16 37.48
CA PHE A 122 -2.30 19.96 38.50
C PHE A 122 -3.04 18.91 39.32
N ALA A 123 -2.34 18.38 40.30
CA ALA A 123 -2.94 17.74 41.43
C ALA A 123 -3.97 18.76 41.89
N ALA A 124 -5.24 18.49 41.58
CA ALA A 124 -6.31 19.16 42.27
C ALA A 124 -5.95 18.99 43.76
N PRO A 125 -5.76 20.07 44.52
CA PRO A 125 -5.46 19.93 45.93
C PRO A 125 -6.56 19.05 46.52
N ASP A 126 -6.18 18.00 47.22
CA ASP A 126 -7.10 17.08 47.89
C ASP A 126 -8.14 17.88 48.66
N PHE A 127 -9.33 18.06 48.07
CA PHE A 127 -10.44 18.72 48.74
C PHE A 127 -10.93 17.75 49.81
N ARG A 128 -10.32 17.81 50.99
CA ARG A 128 -10.82 17.13 52.19
C ARG A 128 -12.07 17.88 52.63
N PRO A 129 -13.29 17.33 52.48
CA PRO A 129 -14.46 17.96 53.07
C PRO A 129 -14.23 18.08 54.59
N SER A 130 -14.31 19.30 55.09
CA SER A 130 -14.30 19.61 56.51
C SER A 130 -15.30 18.71 57.24
N LYS A 131 -14.84 18.00 58.26
CA LYS A 131 -15.69 17.26 59.20
C LYS A 131 -16.54 18.27 59.97
N GLY A 132 -17.66 18.65 59.38
CA GLY A 132 -18.61 19.61 59.94
C GLY A 132 -19.93 19.47 59.21
N ALA A 133 -20.55 18.30 59.31
CA ALA A 133 -21.89 18.05 58.80
C ALA A 133 -22.88 19.00 59.50
N MET A 134 -23.26 20.09 58.82
CA MET A 134 -24.41 20.89 59.21
C MET A 134 -25.68 20.03 59.06
N LYS A 135 -26.25 19.61 60.20
CA LYS A 135 -27.61 19.08 60.27
C LYS A 135 -28.59 20.22 60.01
N TYR A 136 -29.14 20.29 58.80
CA TYR A 136 -30.32 21.11 58.56
C TYR A 136 -31.54 20.45 59.21
N LYS A 137 -32.10 21.09 60.25
CA LYS A 137 -33.47 20.81 60.72
C LYS A 137 -34.44 21.51 59.77
N ARG A 138 -35.24 20.74 59.01
CA ARG A 138 -36.46 21.28 58.41
C ARG A 138 -37.46 21.57 59.53
N ARG A 139 -38.03 22.78 59.54
CA ARG A 139 -39.26 23.09 60.28
C ARG A 139 -40.45 22.72 59.42
#